data_AF-A0A936CQ96-F1
#
_entry.id   AF-A0A936CQ96-F1
#
_cell.length_a   1.000
_cell.length_b   1.000
_cell.length_c   1.000
_cell.angle_alpha   90.00
_cell.angle_beta   90.00
_cell.angle_gamma   90.00
#
_symmetry.space_group_name_H-M   'P 1'
#
loop_
_entity.id
_entity.type
_entity.pdbx_description
1 polymer ?
#
loop_
_entity_poly.entity_id
_entity_poly.type
_entity_poly.pdbx_seq_one_letter_code
_entity_poly.pdbx_strand_id
1 'polypeptide(L)'
;MTLTPIKDIRVSMGLNEKIVVKNDLFRGDQNDMDAALQRLNQCNNFDEAKKFLCSDIIPKYNWDSPDKEHIVDKFVLTVYRRFL
;
A
#
# COMPACT_ATOMS: atom_id res chain seq x y z
N MET A 1 -18.39 -11.73 -18.29
CA MET A 1 -17.29 -11.66 -17.31
C MET A 1 -17.10 -10.20 -16.94
N THR A 2 -17.65 -9.75 -15.80
CA THR A 2 -17.54 -8.35 -15.38
C THR A 2 -16.16 -8.15 -14.76
N LEU A 3 -15.27 -7.45 -15.46
CA LEU A 3 -14.07 -6.86 -14.87
C LEU A 3 -14.54 -5.79 -13.88
N THR A 4 -14.93 -6.20 -12.68
CA THR A 4 -15.16 -5.25 -11.60
C THR A 4 -13.81 -4.62 -11.31
N PRO A 5 -13.70 -3.28 -11.28
CA PRO A 5 -12.53 -2.64 -10.72
C PRO A 5 -12.28 -3.32 -9.39
N ILE A 6 -11.05 -3.80 -9.15
CA ILE A 6 -10.65 -4.21 -7.82
C ILE A 6 -11.13 -3.06 -6.93
N LYS A 7 -12.06 -3.25 -6.00
CA LYS A 7 -12.61 -2.12 -5.20
C LYS A 7 -11.69 -1.77 -4.05
N ASP A 8 -10.91 -2.74 -3.61
CA ASP A 8 -9.98 -2.63 -2.50
C ASP A 8 -8.63 -3.24 -2.82
N ILE A 9 -7.57 -2.42 -2.79
CA ILE A 9 -6.17 -2.88 -2.79
C ILE A 9 -5.96 -3.91 -1.67
N ARG A 10 -6.69 -3.73 -0.56
CA ARG A 10 -6.72 -4.68 0.54
C ARG A 10 -7.23 -6.05 0.12
N VAL A 11 -8.16 -6.19 -0.82
CA VAL A 11 -8.64 -7.52 -1.23
C VAL A 11 -7.67 -8.18 -2.22
N SER A 12 -6.95 -7.39 -3.02
CA SER A 12 -5.94 -7.96 -3.94
C SER A 12 -4.66 -8.41 -3.24
N MET A 13 -4.32 -7.83 -2.08
CA MET A 13 -3.19 -8.29 -1.28
C MET A 13 -3.48 -9.66 -0.65
N GLY A 14 -2.54 -10.60 -0.78
CA GLY A 14 -2.58 -11.87 -0.08
C GLY A 14 -2.54 -11.67 1.44
N LEU A 15 -3.13 -12.62 2.19
CA LEU A 15 -3.16 -12.57 3.67
C LEU A 15 -1.76 -12.41 4.26
N ASN A 16 -0.78 -13.14 3.71
CA ASN A 16 0.61 -13.08 4.16
C ASN A 16 1.24 -11.71 3.91
N GLU A 17 0.96 -11.09 2.77
CA GLU A 17 1.48 -9.75 2.44
C GLU A 17 0.91 -8.68 3.36
N LYS A 18 -0.38 -8.76 3.72
CA LYS A 18 -0.99 -7.85 4.69
C LYS A 18 -0.30 -7.92 6.05
N ILE A 19 0.03 -9.13 6.50
CA ILE A 19 0.68 -9.32 7.80
C ILE A 19 2.07 -8.70 7.77
N VAL A 20 2.84 -8.95 6.71
CA VAL A 20 4.19 -8.40 6.54
C VAL A 20 4.13 -6.87 6.42
N VAL A 21 3.31 -6.32 5.52
CA VAL A 21 3.16 -4.87 5.36
C VAL A 21 2.74 -4.22 6.68
N LYS A 22 1.76 -4.80 7.40
CA LYS A 22 1.36 -4.27 8.70
C LYS A 22 2.54 -4.23 9.67
N ASN A 23 3.27 -5.33 9.84
CA ASN A 23 4.33 -5.43 10.85
C ASN A 23 5.59 -4.65 10.46
N ASP A 24 6.07 -4.77 9.23
CA ASP A 24 7.32 -4.17 8.77
C ASP A 24 7.14 -2.71 8.34
N LEU A 25 6.08 -2.43 7.59
CA LEU A 25 5.83 -1.09 7.03
C LEU A 25 5.05 -0.21 8.00
N PHE A 26 4.08 -0.76 8.73
CA PHE A 26 3.24 0.00 9.67
C PHE A 26 3.54 -0.28 11.15
N ARG A 27 4.62 -1.01 11.47
CA ARG A 27 5.04 -1.35 12.85
C ARG A 27 3.96 -2.07 13.68
N GLY A 28 3.10 -2.83 13.02
CA GLY A 28 1.96 -3.52 13.63
C GLY A 28 0.69 -2.68 13.71
N ASP A 29 0.72 -1.41 13.30
CA ASP A 29 -0.42 -0.51 13.39
C ASP A 29 -1.43 -0.76 12.26
N GLN A 30 -2.53 -1.42 12.63
CA GLN A 30 -3.58 -1.75 11.69
C GLN A 30 -4.41 -0.53 11.28
N ASN A 31 -4.56 0.46 12.15
CA ASN A 31 -5.37 1.64 11.88
C ASN A 31 -4.71 2.50 10.81
N ASP A 32 -3.41 2.71 10.94
CA ASP A 32 -2.65 3.48 9.95
C ASP A 32 -2.54 2.76 8.61
N MET A 33 -2.38 1.43 8.62
CA MET A 33 -2.43 0.64 7.38
C MET A 33 -3.80 0.77 6.70
N ASP A 34 -4.89 0.69 7.46
CA ASP A 34 -6.26 0.83 6.94
C ASP A 34 -6.49 2.23 6.35
N ALA A 35 -6.08 3.28 7.06
CA ALA A 35 -6.17 4.66 6.61
C ALA A 35 -5.36 4.90 5.34
N ALA A 36 -4.13 4.37 5.27
CA ALA A 36 -3.30 4.46 4.07
C ALA A 36 -3.96 3.74 2.88
N LEU A 37 -4.45 2.51 3.08
CA LEU A 37 -5.14 1.74 2.04
C LEU A 37 -6.42 2.42 1.57
N GLN A 38 -7.21 2.99 2.48
CA GLN A 38 -8.41 3.74 2.14
C GLN A 38 -8.05 4.98 1.32
N ARG A 39 -6.99 5.71 1.69
CA ARG A 39 -6.51 6.87 0.94
C ARG A 39 -6.04 6.47 -0.45
N LEU A 40 -5.29 5.38 -0.57
CA LEU A 40 -4.84 4.83 -1.84
C LEU A 40 -6.02 4.38 -2.72
N ASN A 41 -7.06 3.78 -2.14
CA ASN A 41 -8.29 3.42 -2.85
C ASN A 41 -9.08 4.65 -3.34
N GLN A 42 -8.92 5.82 -2.69
CA GLN A 42 -9.54 7.09 -3.08
C GLN A 42 -8.73 7.86 -4.13
N CYS A 43 -7.46 7.52 -4.34
CA CYS A 43 -6.66 8.13 -5.40
C CYS A 43 -7.25 7.79 -6.77
N ASN A 44 -7.16 8.73 -7.72
CA ASN A 44 -7.66 8.53 -9.07
C ASN A 44 -6.66 7.79 -9.97
N ASN A 45 -5.38 7.87 -9.63
CA ASN A 45 -4.29 7.29 -10.40
C ASN A 45 -3.11 6.89 -9.49
N PHE A 46 -2.18 6.13 -10.06
CA PHE A 46 -0.99 5.68 -9.36
C PHE A 46 -0.05 6.82 -8.95
N ASP A 47 0.00 7.93 -9.69
CA ASP A 47 0.86 9.08 -9.35
C ASP A 47 0.42 9.75 -8.04
N GLU A 48 -0.88 9.97 -7.85
CA GLU A 48 -1.45 10.46 -6.59
C GLU A 48 -1.15 9.51 -5.43
N ALA A 49 -1.35 8.21 -5.65
CA ALA A 49 -1.07 7.18 -4.66
C ALA A 49 0.41 7.17 -4.25
N LYS A 50 1.32 7.25 -5.23
CA LYS A 50 2.77 7.31 -4.99
C LYS A 50 3.17 8.58 -4.25
N LYS A 51 2.61 9.73 -4.62
CA LYS A 51 2.84 11.01 -3.92
C LYS A 51 2.40 10.93 -2.46
N PHE A 52 1.23 10.37 -2.18
CA PHE A 52 0.77 10.16 -0.81
C PHE A 52 1.72 9.26 -0.02
N LEU A 53 2.18 8.14 -0.61
CA LEU A 53 3.15 7.28 0.06
C LEU A 53 4.45 8.03 0.36
N CYS A 54 5.02 8.74 -0.62
CA CYS A 54 6.27 9.47 -0.43
C CYS A 54 6.16 10.65 0.55
N SER A 55 5.03 11.36 0.58
CA SER A 55 4.86 12.53 1.46
C SER A 55 4.41 12.18 2.87
N ASP A 56 3.48 11.23 3.03
CA ASP A 56 2.89 10.92 4.33
C ASP A 56 3.49 9.67 4.96
N ILE A 57 3.64 8.58 4.20
CA ILE A 57 3.91 7.25 4.76
C ILE A 57 5.41 6.97 4.90
N ILE A 58 6.20 7.21 3.85
CA ILE A 58 7.65 6.97 3.84
C ILE A 58 8.36 7.71 4.99
N PRO A 59 8.18 9.03 5.19
CA PRO A 59 8.82 9.74 6.29
C PRO A 59 8.26 9.33 7.66
N LYS A 60 6.97 8.99 7.76
CA LYS A 60 6.34 8.57 9.03
C LYS A 60 6.86 7.23 9.53
N TYR A 61 7.07 6.27 8.63
CA TYR A 61 7.44 4.89 8.97
C TYR A 61 8.89 4.52 8.69
N ASN A 62 9.64 5.46 8.12
CA ASN A 62 11.02 5.26 7.67
C ASN A 62 11.13 4.07 6.72
N TRP A 63 10.37 4.12 5.61
CA TRP A 63 10.40 3.10 4.55
C TRP A 63 11.69 3.10 3.72
N ASP A 64 12.55 4.10 3.93
CA ASP A 64 13.90 4.23 3.35
C ASP A 64 14.89 3.14 3.81
N SER A 65 14.53 2.33 4.81
CA SER A 65 15.40 1.26 5.28
C SER A 65 15.57 0.15 4.23
N PRO A 66 16.81 -0.31 3.95
CA PRO A 66 17.08 -1.34 2.94
C PRO A 66 16.37 -2.67 3.23
N ASP A 67 16.14 -3.02 4.50
CA ASP A 67 15.36 -4.21 4.89
C ASP A 67 13.88 -4.13 4.44
N LYS A 68 13.35 -2.92 4.27
CA LYS A 68 11.94 -2.68 3.89
C LYS A 68 11.77 -2.50 2.39
N GLU A 69 12.83 -2.21 1.65
CA GLU A 69 12.80 -1.91 0.22
C GLU A 69 11.99 -2.96 -0.57
N HIS A 70 12.28 -4.25 -0.36
CA HIS A 70 11.56 -5.34 -1.05
C HIS A 70 10.07 -5.42 -0.71
N ILE A 71 9.70 -5.03 0.52
CA ILE A 71 8.32 -5.03 0.99
C ILE A 71 7.58 -3.82 0.42
N VAL A 72 8.24 -2.66 0.39
CA VAL A 72 7.75 -1.43 -0.23
C VAL A 72 7.52 -1.65 -1.72
N ASP A 73 8.48 -2.25 -2.43
CA ASP A 73 8.39 -2.50 -3.88
C ASP A 73 7.19 -3.40 -4.21
N LYS A 74 7.02 -4.50 -3.47
CA LYS A 74 5.83 -5.37 -3.58
C LYS A 74 4.52 -4.64 -3.30
N PHE A 75 4.51 -3.80 -2.26
CA PHE A 75 3.33 -3.02 -1.89
C PHE A 75 2.97 -2.03 -3.00
N VAL A 76 3.95 -1.26 -3.49
CA VAL A 76 3.81 -0.30 -4.57
C VAL A 76 3.38 -0.99 -5.87
N LEU A 77 3.91 -2.16 -6.18
CA LEU A 77 3.49 -2.96 -7.34
C LEU A 77 2.04 -3.44 -7.20
N THR A 78 1.59 -3.79 -6.00
CA THR A 78 0.19 -4.14 -5.75
C THR A 78 -0.74 -2.95 -5.93
N VAL A 79 -0.33 -1.77 -5.45
CA VAL A 79 -1.04 -0.51 -5.69
C VAL A 79 -1.07 -0.19 -7.19
N TYR A 80 0.03 -0.36 -7.90
CA TYR A 80 0.10 -0.14 -9.35
C TYR A 80 -0.87 -1.04 -10.12
N ARG A 81 -0.97 -2.33 -9.75
CA ARG A 81 -1.91 -3.29 -10.36
C ARG A 81 -3.38 -2.91 -10.20
N ARG A 82 -3.72 -2.06 -9.24
CA ARG A 82 -5.07 -1.50 -9.08
C ARG A 82 -5.39 -0.40 -10.09
N PHE A 83 -4.38 0.33 -10.56
CA PHE A 83 -4.52 1.46 -11.47
C PHE A 83 -4.18 1.13 -12.94
N LEU A 84 -3.70 -0.09 -13.20
CA LEU A 84 -3.60 -0.69 -14.54
C LEU A 84 -5.00 -0.99 -15.10
#